data_AF-A0A442UMP9-F1
#
_entry.id   AF-A0A442UMP9-F1
#
_cell.length_a   1.000
_cell.length_b   1.000
_cell.length_c   1.000
_cell.angle_alpha   90.00
_cell.angle_beta   90.00
_cell.angle_gamma   90.00
#
_symmetry.space_group_name_H-M   'P 1'
#
loop_
_entity.id
_entity.type
_entity.pdbx_description
1 polymer ?
#
loop_
_entity_poly.entity_id
_entity_poly.type
_entity_poly.pdbx_seq_one_letter_code
_entity_poly.pdbx_strand_id
1 'polypeptide(L)'
;MVMTEPAAPGIVYIFTNEAMPGFVKIGMTQAIDVATRLRQLDVTAVPLPFECHYSARVPDCRKLERTLHFVFGEKRARLRREFFKVDPDLAKAIIELVATADVTPSDAEQGFTPAEKEAIVATRKRADNLTFDMIGLKPGTVLTFSKDPNVTCAIVSNRKVSYEEPEV
;
A
#
# COMPACT_ATOMS: atom_id res chain seq x y z
N MET A 1 7.41 34.16 -17.34
CA MET A 1 6.41 34.38 -16.29
C MET A 1 5.97 33.01 -15.80
N VAL A 2 6.59 32.50 -14.73
CA VAL A 2 6.25 31.17 -14.19
C VAL A 2 4.99 31.36 -13.35
N MET A 3 3.86 30.88 -13.85
CA MET A 3 2.61 30.84 -13.10
C MET A 3 2.77 29.79 -12.01
N THR A 4 3.21 30.19 -10.82
CA THR A 4 3.23 29.30 -9.66
C THR A 4 1.77 29.09 -9.24
N GLU A 5 1.21 27.92 -9.53
CA GLU A 5 -0.10 27.53 -8.98
C GLU A 5 -0.04 27.66 -7.44
N PRO A 6 -1.04 28.25 -6.77
CA PRO A 6 -1.00 28.41 -5.32
C PRO A 6 -0.94 27.04 -4.66
N ALA A 7 0.01 26.87 -3.73
CA ALA A 7 0.18 25.65 -2.98
C ALA A 7 -1.16 25.24 -2.36
N ALA A 8 -1.63 24.05 -2.73
CA ALA A 8 -2.90 23.51 -2.30
C ALA A 8 -2.66 22.47 -1.20
N PRO A 9 -2.61 22.89 0.09
CA PRO A 9 -2.41 21.93 1.18
C PRO A 9 -3.56 20.94 1.22
N GLY A 10 -3.22 19.69 1.49
CA GLY A 10 -4.20 18.60 1.55
C GLY A 10 -3.53 17.30 1.93
N ILE A 11 -4.26 16.21 1.77
CA ILE A 11 -3.81 14.87 2.10
C ILE A 11 -3.78 14.04 0.83
N VAL A 12 -2.68 13.34 0.61
CA VAL A 12 -2.56 12.31 -0.43
C VAL A 12 -2.63 10.96 0.26
N TYR A 13 -3.40 10.04 -0.33
CA TYR A 13 -3.65 8.72 0.24
C TYR A 13 -3.47 7.62 -0.80
N ILE A 14 -3.09 6.45 -0.29
CA ILE A 14 -2.94 5.19 -1.02
C ILE A 14 -3.94 4.22 -0.41
N PHE A 15 -4.93 3.83 -1.20
CA PHE A 15 -5.90 2.81 -0.81
C PHE A 15 -5.61 1.49 -1.53
N THR A 16 -5.70 0.40 -0.79
CA THR A 16 -5.55 -0.97 -1.28
C THR A 16 -6.85 -1.73 -1.10
N ASN A 17 -7.02 -2.81 -1.85
CA ASN A 17 -8.17 -3.70 -1.70
C ASN A 17 -7.69 -5.13 -1.89
N GLU A 18 -7.90 -5.97 -0.88
CA GLU A 18 -7.46 -7.38 -0.90
C GLU A 18 -8.13 -8.20 -2.01
N ALA A 19 -9.30 -7.78 -2.50
CA ALA A 19 -9.94 -8.42 -3.65
C ALA A 19 -9.25 -8.08 -4.99
N MET A 20 -8.35 -7.09 -5.01
CA MET A 20 -7.61 -6.64 -6.19
C MET A 20 -6.11 -6.58 -5.90
N PRO A 21 -5.44 -7.74 -5.73
CA PRO A 21 -4.02 -7.78 -5.38
C PRO A 21 -3.16 -7.10 -6.44
N GLY A 22 -2.21 -6.28 -5.98
CA GLY A 22 -1.27 -5.55 -6.84
C GLY A 22 -1.84 -4.27 -7.48
N PHE A 23 -3.09 -3.89 -7.18
CA PHE A 23 -3.64 -2.60 -7.57
C PHE A 23 -3.74 -1.66 -6.37
N VAL A 24 -3.28 -0.43 -6.55
CA VAL A 24 -3.41 0.64 -5.58
C VAL A 24 -4.22 1.78 -6.17
N LYS A 25 -5.03 2.43 -5.35
CA LYS A 25 -5.68 3.69 -5.70
C LYS A 25 -4.93 4.83 -5.04
N ILE A 26 -4.41 5.74 -5.86
CA ILE A 26 -3.73 6.94 -5.40
C ILE A 26 -4.68 8.12 -5.63
N GLY A 27 -5.04 8.79 -4.55
CA GLY A 27 -5.94 9.95 -4.60
C GLY A 27 -5.50 11.05 -3.65
N MET A 28 -6.17 12.19 -3.75
CA MET A 28 -5.98 13.31 -2.84
C MET A 28 -7.32 13.79 -2.28
N THR A 29 -7.26 14.42 -1.12
CA THR A 29 -8.36 15.17 -0.54
C THR A 29 -7.85 16.49 0.02
N GLN A 30 -8.57 17.57 -0.25
CA GLN A 30 -8.36 18.85 0.44
C GLN A 30 -9.19 18.94 1.72
N ALA A 31 -10.00 17.92 2.01
CA ALA A 31 -10.73 17.82 3.26
C ALA A 31 -9.77 17.56 4.43
N ILE A 32 -10.18 18.00 5.62
CA ILE A 32 -9.41 17.86 6.86
C ILE A 32 -9.24 16.38 7.26
N ASP A 33 -10.13 15.51 6.77
CA ASP A 33 -10.26 14.12 7.21
C ASP A 33 -10.30 13.12 6.05
N VAL A 34 -9.41 12.11 6.10
CA VAL A 34 -9.30 11.01 5.12
C VAL A 34 -10.41 9.98 5.32
N ALA A 35 -10.83 9.74 6.56
CA ALA A 35 -11.83 8.73 6.89
C ALA A 35 -13.18 9.02 6.22
N THR A 36 -13.53 10.30 6.07
CA THR A 36 -14.71 10.74 5.30
C THR A 36 -14.61 10.34 3.83
N ARG A 37 -13.41 10.42 3.22
CA ARG A 37 -13.22 9.99 1.83
C ARG A 37 -13.18 8.48 1.68
N LEU A 38 -12.63 7.77 2.66
CA LEU A 38 -12.63 6.30 2.69
C LEU A 38 -14.07 5.77 2.70
N ARG A 39 -14.95 6.31 3.55
CA ARG A 39 -16.39 5.96 3.57
C ARG A 39 -17.14 6.33 2.29
N GLN A 40 -16.77 7.43 1.63
CA GLN A 40 -17.37 7.78 0.34
C GLN A 40 -16.90 6.89 -0.82
N LEU A 41 -15.78 6.18 -0.63
CA LEU A 41 -15.25 5.22 -1.59
C LEU A 41 -15.77 3.80 -1.37
N ASP A 42 -16.52 3.58 -0.30
CA ASP A 42 -17.29 2.36 -0.04
C ASP A 42 -18.47 2.29 -1.01
N VAL A 43 -18.14 2.07 -2.29
CA VAL A 43 -19.10 1.88 -3.35
C VAL A 43 -19.32 0.38 -3.50
N THR A 44 -20.58 -0.04 -3.63
CA THR A 44 -21.03 -1.44 -3.82
C THR A 44 -20.44 -2.18 -5.04
N ALA A 45 -19.49 -1.56 -5.75
CA ALA A 45 -18.86 -2.06 -6.96
C ALA A 45 -17.63 -2.95 -6.71
N VAL A 46 -17.17 -3.09 -5.46
CA VAL A 46 -16.06 -3.98 -5.07
C VAL A 46 -16.46 -4.91 -3.92
N PRO A 47 -16.02 -6.18 -3.93
CA PRO A 47 -16.50 -7.20 -2.97
C PRO A 47 -15.86 -7.11 -1.57
N LEU A 48 -14.77 -6.35 -1.42
CA LEU A 48 -14.15 -6.04 -0.13
C LEU A 48 -13.98 -4.52 -0.01
N PRO A 49 -13.98 -3.96 1.21
CA PRO A 49 -13.76 -2.53 1.42
C PRO A 49 -12.33 -2.13 1.07
N PHE A 50 -12.12 -0.83 0.85
CA PHE A 50 -10.78 -0.26 0.67
C PHE A 50 -10.10 -0.06 2.03
N GLU A 51 -8.84 -0.45 2.13
CA GLU A 51 -7.97 -0.18 3.27
C GLU A 51 -7.07 1.02 2.98
N CYS A 52 -6.89 1.91 3.96
CA CYS A 52 -5.90 2.97 3.83
C CYS A 52 -4.53 2.41 4.20
N HIS A 53 -3.73 2.13 3.17
CA HIS A 53 -2.37 1.65 3.34
C HIS A 53 -1.45 2.78 3.85
N TYR A 54 -1.62 3.99 3.32
CA TYR A 54 -0.83 5.16 3.74
C TYR A 54 -1.56 6.45 3.40
N SER A 55 -1.48 7.45 4.28
CA SER A 55 -1.91 8.81 3.96
C SER A 55 -1.11 9.87 4.68
N ALA A 56 -0.72 10.92 3.97
CA ALA A 56 0.10 11.99 4.52
C ALA A 56 -0.40 13.37 4.10
N ARG A 57 -0.29 14.33 5.01
CA ARG A 57 -0.44 15.76 4.70
C ARG A 57 0.75 16.23 3.89
N VAL A 58 0.46 17.01 2.86
CA VAL A 58 1.46 17.56 1.95
C VAL A 58 1.12 19.02 1.65
N PRO A 59 2.14 19.86 1.37
CA PRO A 59 1.93 21.29 1.13
C PRO A 59 1.22 21.54 -0.21
N ASP A 60 1.38 20.65 -1.18
CA ASP A 60 0.74 20.74 -2.49
C ASP A 60 0.26 19.35 -2.96
N CYS A 61 -0.96 19.00 -2.56
CA CYS A 61 -1.53 17.69 -2.86
C CYS A 61 -1.86 17.51 -4.34
N ARG A 62 -2.24 18.58 -5.05
CA ARG A 62 -2.59 18.56 -6.47
C ARG A 62 -1.37 18.27 -7.32
N LYS A 63 -0.26 18.95 -7.03
CA LYS A 63 1.00 18.74 -7.72
C LYS A 63 1.53 17.33 -7.48
N LEU A 64 1.48 16.84 -6.23
CA LEU A 64 1.94 15.51 -5.88
C LEU A 64 1.11 14.42 -6.58
N GLU A 65 -0.23 14.50 -6.53
CA GLU A 65 -1.13 13.55 -7.19
C GLU A 65 -0.88 13.50 -8.70
N ARG A 66 -0.82 14.65 -9.36
CA ARG A 66 -0.51 14.74 -10.80
C ARG A 66 0.84 14.12 -11.13
N THR A 67 1.83 14.32 -10.27
CA THR A 67 3.18 13.74 -10.42
C THR A 67 3.15 12.22 -10.25
N LEU A 68 2.47 11.71 -9.22
CA LEU A 68 2.30 10.27 -9.01
C LEU A 68 1.55 9.61 -10.16
N HIS A 69 0.50 10.25 -10.68
CA HIS A 69 -0.26 9.76 -11.84
C HIS A 69 0.57 9.77 -13.12
N PHE A 70 1.49 10.73 -13.26
CA PHE A 70 2.43 10.76 -14.38
C PHE A 70 3.48 9.65 -14.24
N VAL A 71 4.14 9.55 -13.09
CA VAL A 71 5.19 8.55 -12.79
C VAL A 71 4.63 7.12 -12.92
N PHE A 72 3.41 6.88 -12.45
CA PHE A 72 2.75 5.57 -12.54
C PHE A 72 1.83 5.45 -13.76
N GLY A 73 1.83 6.42 -14.67
CA GLY A 73 0.90 6.48 -15.80
C GLY A 73 1.00 5.28 -16.74
N GLU A 74 2.21 4.76 -16.96
CA GLU A 74 2.44 3.54 -17.75
C GLU A 74 1.88 2.27 -17.08
N LYS A 75 1.79 2.27 -15.75
CA LYS A 75 1.25 1.16 -14.95
C LYS A 75 -0.23 1.33 -14.63
N ARG A 76 -0.91 2.30 -15.26
CA ARG A 76 -2.31 2.63 -14.99
C ARG A 76 -3.23 1.54 -15.57
N ALA A 77 -4.12 0.99 -14.73
CA ALA A 77 -5.01 -0.10 -15.13
C ALA A 77 -5.98 0.30 -16.27
N ARG A 78 -6.43 1.57 -16.24
CA ARG A 78 -7.25 2.20 -17.30
C ARG A 78 -7.01 3.70 -17.31
N LEU A 79 -6.92 4.29 -18.51
CA LEU A 79 -6.67 5.72 -18.75
C LEU A 79 -7.58 6.70 -17.97
N ARG A 80 -8.79 6.29 -17.58
CA ARG A 80 -9.76 7.13 -16.84
C ARG A 80 -9.94 6.78 -15.36
N ARG A 81 -9.18 5.81 -14.82
CA ARG A 81 -9.32 5.40 -13.42
C ARG A 81 -8.04 5.67 -12.65
N GLU A 82 -8.16 5.96 -11.36
CA GLU A 82 -7.04 6.25 -10.47
C GLU A 82 -6.45 4.96 -9.85
N PHE A 83 -6.49 3.85 -10.59
CA PHE A 83 -5.92 2.57 -10.16
C PHE A 83 -4.63 2.28 -10.92
N PHE A 84 -3.58 1.97 -10.17
CA PHE A 84 -2.23 1.74 -10.67
C PHE A 84 -1.77 0.36 -10.24
N LYS A 85 -1.16 -0.39 -11.16
CA LYS A 85 -0.52 -1.67 -10.84
C LYS A 85 0.89 -1.40 -10.34
N VAL A 86 1.00 -0.92 -9.11
CA VAL A 86 2.27 -0.59 -8.47
C VAL A 86 2.27 -1.07 -7.03
N ASP A 87 3.47 -1.35 -6.54
CA ASP A 87 3.72 -1.65 -5.15
C ASP A 87 3.37 -0.44 -4.25
N PRO A 88 2.55 -0.62 -3.20
CA PRO A 88 2.11 0.48 -2.35
C PRO A 88 3.26 1.12 -1.55
N ASP A 89 4.28 0.35 -1.16
CA ASP A 89 5.46 0.88 -0.46
C ASP A 89 6.29 1.80 -1.36
N LEU A 90 6.39 1.50 -2.67
CA LEU A 90 7.04 2.41 -3.61
C LEU A 90 6.31 3.75 -3.73
N ALA A 91 4.97 3.72 -3.79
CA ALA A 91 4.17 4.94 -3.83
C ALA A 91 4.28 5.71 -2.50
N LYS A 92 4.28 5.01 -1.36
CA LYS A 92 4.50 5.60 -0.04
C LYS A 92 5.85 6.32 0.03
N ALA A 93 6.93 5.68 -0.41
CA ALA A 93 8.27 6.28 -0.37
C ALA A 93 8.33 7.62 -1.12
N ILE A 94 7.62 7.76 -2.24
CA ILE A 94 7.56 9.03 -2.99
C ILE A 94 6.77 10.10 -2.21
N ILE A 95 5.67 9.70 -1.56
CA ILE A 95 4.88 10.64 -0.75
C ILE A 95 5.68 11.10 0.47
N GLU A 96 6.42 10.21 1.13
CA GLU A 96 7.26 10.51 2.30
C GLU A 96 8.32 11.58 2.03
N LEU A 97 8.82 11.70 0.79
CA LEU A 97 9.79 12.74 0.41
C LEU A 97 9.24 14.17 0.52
N VAL A 98 7.92 14.33 0.47
CA VAL A 98 7.24 15.63 0.48
C VAL A 98 6.18 15.73 1.59
N ALA A 99 6.01 14.68 2.38
CA ALA A 99 5.08 14.61 3.49
C ALA A 99 5.48 15.58 4.59
N THR A 100 4.51 16.33 5.10
CA THR A 100 4.68 17.20 6.27
C THR A 100 4.19 16.53 7.56
N ALA A 101 3.22 15.62 7.45
CA ALA A 101 2.77 14.79 8.57
C ALA A 101 2.16 13.48 8.07
N ASP A 102 2.49 12.37 8.71
CA ASP A 102 1.74 11.12 8.56
C ASP A 102 0.37 11.26 9.25
N VAL A 103 -0.68 10.90 8.55
CA VAL A 103 -2.07 10.92 9.04
C VAL A 103 -2.76 9.60 8.71
N THR A 104 -1.98 8.52 8.63
CA THR A 104 -2.48 7.19 8.28
C THR A 104 -3.41 6.70 9.40
N PRO A 105 -4.71 6.46 9.12
CA PRO A 105 -5.65 6.01 10.14
C PRO A 105 -5.37 4.56 10.52
N SER A 106 -5.40 4.27 11.82
CA SER A 106 -5.25 2.92 12.35
C SER A 106 -6.40 2.01 11.91
N ASP A 107 -6.23 0.68 11.96
CA ASP A 107 -7.29 -0.30 11.66
C ASP A 107 -8.58 -0.12 12.50
N ALA A 108 -8.46 0.50 13.68
CA ALA A 108 -9.60 0.85 14.53
C ALA A 108 -10.35 2.10 14.03
N GLU A 109 -9.63 3.06 13.44
CA GLU A 109 -10.14 4.36 12.98
C GLU A 109 -10.77 4.28 11.59
N GLN A 110 -10.39 3.27 10.79
CA GLN A 110 -10.95 3.01 9.47
C GLN A 110 -12.40 2.51 9.51
N GLY A 111 -12.89 2.06 10.67
CA GLY A 111 -14.31 1.80 10.90
C GLY A 111 -14.85 0.50 10.30
N PHE A 112 -13.99 -0.47 9.97
CA PHE A 112 -14.44 -1.77 9.46
C PHE A 112 -15.25 -2.54 10.50
N THR A 113 -16.34 -3.16 10.04
CA THR A 113 -17.08 -4.13 10.85
C THR A 113 -16.22 -5.37 11.14
N PRO A 114 -16.50 -6.11 12.24
CA PRO A 114 -15.77 -7.35 12.53
C PRO A 114 -15.84 -8.38 11.39
N ALA A 115 -16.96 -8.44 10.65
CA ALA A 115 -17.11 -9.32 9.50
C ALA A 115 -16.20 -8.92 8.32
N GLU A 116 -16.04 -7.63 8.05
CA GLU A 116 -15.13 -7.13 7.02
C GLU A 116 -13.67 -7.41 7.37
N LYS A 117 -13.29 -7.20 8.63
CA LYS A 117 -11.94 -7.53 9.12
C LYS A 117 -11.63 -9.02 8.94
N GLU A 118 -12.59 -9.89 9.24
CA GLU A 118 -12.43 -11.33 9.04
C GLU A 118 -12.30 -11.69 7.55
N ALA A 119 -13.10 -11.07 6.68
CA ALA A 119 -13.04 -11.29 5.23
C ALA A 119 -11.71 -10.80 4.62
N ILE A 120 -11.18 -9.66 5.07
CA ILE A 120 -9.85 -9.13 4.71
C ILE A 120 -8.77 -10.13 5.11
N VAL A 121 -8.76 -10.58 6.37
CA VAL A 121 -7.77 -11.53 6.90
C VAL A 121 -7.86 -12.88 6.18
N ALA A 122 -9.07 -13.39 5.93
CA ALA A 122 -9.28 -14.63 5.20
C ALA A 122 -8.76 -14.54 3.76
N THR A 123 -8.93 -13.39 3.11
CA THR A 123 -8.47 -13.16 1.73
C THR A 123 -6.95 -13.03 1.66
N ARG A 124 -6.35 -12.28 2.61
CA ARG A 124 -4.89 -12.24 2.80
C ARG A 124 -4.31 -13.63 3.00
N LYS A 125 -4.89 -14.44 3.87
CA LYS A 125 -4.43 -15.81 4.15
C LYS A 125 -4.51 -16.73 2.92
N ARG A 126 -5.51 -16.53 2.06
CA ARG A 126 -5.62 -17.25 0.78
C ARG A 126 -4.56 -16.80 -0.23
N ALA A 127 -4.26 -15.50 -0.30
CA ALA A 127 -3.19 -14.97 -1.15
C ALA A 127 -1.79 -15.41 -0.66
N ASP A 128 -1.61 -15.47 0.65
CA ASP A 128 -0.37 -15.90 1.31
C ASP A 128 -0.09 -17.40 1.14
N ASN A 129 -1.01 -18.21 0.59
CA ASN A 129 -0.76 -19.63 0.31
C ASN A 129 0.39 -19.91 -0.68
N LEU A 130 1.09 -18.87 -1.14
CA LEU A 130 2.43 -18.96 -1.69
C LEU A 130 3.39 -19.63 -0.70
N THR A 131 3.71 -20.89 -0.95
CA THR A 131 4.76 -21.61 -0.23
C THR A 131 6.09 -21.46 -0.97
N PHE A 132 7.21 -21.59 -0.24
CA PHE A 132 8.54 -21.66 -0.85
C PHE A 132 8.64 -22.77 -1.91
N ASP A 133 7.93 -23.88 -1.68
CA ASP A 133 7.79 -24.99 -2.62
C ASP A 133 7.18 -24.57 -3.97
N MET A 134 6.16 -23.69 -3.96
CA MET A 134 5.54 -23.17 -5.19
C MET A 134 6.49 -22.26 -6.00
N ILE A 135 7.52 -21.71 -5.37
CA ILE A 135 8.57 -20.89 -6.02
C ILE A 135 9.83 -21.75 -6.30
N GLY A 136 9.80 -23.05 -6.01
CA GLY A 136 10.92 -23.98 -6.21
C GLY A 136 12.05 -23.83 -5.18
N LEU A 137 11.82 -23.12 -4.08
CA LEU A 137 12.78 -22.92 -3.00
C LEU A 137 12.62 -24.01 -1.94
N LYS A 138 13.70 -24.75 -1.67
CA LYS A 138 13.72 -25.85 -0.70
C LYS A 138 14.14 -25.37 0.69
N PRO A 139 13.72 -26.07 1.77
CA PRO A 139 14.28 -25.87 3.10
C PRO A 139 15.82 -25.99 3.05
N GLY A 140 16.51 -25.10 3.75
CA GLY A 140 17.96 -24.93 3.70
C GLY A 140 18.47 -23.86 2.73
N THR A 141 17.60 -23.26 1.89
CA THR A 141 18.00 -22.14 1.04
C THR A 141 18.21 -20.88 1.88
N VAL A 142 19.36 -20.24 1.73
CA VAL A 142 19.67 -18.96 2.38
C VAL A 142 19.15 -17.83 1.50
N LEU A 143 18.30 -16.98 2.07
CA LEU A 143 17.77 -15.78 1.45
C LEU A 143 18.54 -14.57 1.98
N THR A 144 18.89 -13.66 1.09
CA THR A 144 19.53 -12.38 1.43
C THR A 144 18.51 -11.27 1.33
N PHE A 145 18.49 -10.37 2.30
CA PHE A 145 17.61 -9.22 2.26
C PHE A 145 18.05 -8.25 1.16
N SER A 146 17.11 -7.84 0.32
CA SER A 146 17.41 -7.02 -0.87
C SER A 146 17.86 -5.59 -0.55
N LYS A 147 17.60 -5.10 0.66
CA LYS A 147 18.03 -3.74 1.11
C LYS A 147 19.31 -3.76 1.94
N ASP A 148 19.69 -4.92 2.51
CA ASP A 148 20.93 -5.06 3.27
C ASP A 148 21.52 -6.48 3.06
N PRO A 149 22.67 -6.60 2.39
CA PRO A 149 23.26 -7.90 2.07
C PRO A 149 23.82 -8.65 3.28
N ASN A 150 23.99 -8.00 4.45
CA ASN A 150 24.45 -8.66 5.67
C ASN A 150 23.31 -9.36 6.43
N VAL A 151 22.06 -9.06 6.08
CA VAL A 151 20.88 -9.68 6.69
C VAL A 151 20.51 -10.91 5.89
N THR A 152 20.75 -12.09 6.46
CA THR A 152 20.43 -13.39 5.84
C THR A 152 19.48 -14.20 6.69
N CYS A 153 18.60 -14.98 6.06
CA CYS A 153 17.73 -15.94 6.75
C CYS A 153 17.69 -17.28 5.99
N ALA A 154 17.52 -18.39 6.71
CA ALA A 154 17.46 -19.72 6.11
C ALA A 154 16.02 -20.25 6.11
N ILE A 155 15.56 -20.81 5.00
CA ILE A 155 14.23 -21.44 4.95
C ILE A 155 14.22 -22.70 5.81
N VAL A 156 13.40 -22.74 6.86
CA VAL A 156 13.25 -23.92 7.74
C VAL A 156 12.02 -24.78 7.41
N SER A 157 11.02 -24.19 6.76
CA SER A 157 9.81 -24.90 6.33
C SER A 157 9.17 -24.19 5.15
N ASN A 158 8.16 -24.79 4.52
CA ASN A 158 7.45 -24.26 3.35
C ASN A 158 6.92 -22.83 3.49
N ARG A 159 6.86 -22.28 4.72
CA ARG A 159 6.43 -20.89 5.01
C ARG A 159 7.18 -20.24 6.19
N LYS A 160 8.32 -20.79 6.62
CA LYS A 160 9.08 -20.24 7.74
C LYS A 160 10.54 -20.08 7.36
N VAL A 161 11.11 -18.96 7.78
CA VAL A 161 12.55 -18.69 7.72
C VAL A 161 13.07 -18.50 9.14
N SER A 162 14.28 -18.99 9.40
CA SER A 162 15.05 -18.71 10.61
C SER A 162 15.96 -17.53 10.32
N TYR A 163 15.91 -16.52 11.18
CA TYR A 163 16.72 -15.32 11.12
C TYR A 163 17.57 -15.30 12.39
N GLU A 164 18.90 -15.30 12.25
CA GLU A 164 19.88 -15.45 13.34
C GLU A 164 19.57 -16.66 14.24
N GLU A 165 20.11 -17.84 13.91
CA GLU A 165 20.01 -18.99 14.82
C GLU A 165 20.60 -18.60 16.20
N PRO A 166 19.91 -18.90 17.31
CA PRO A 166 20.56 -18.86 18.61
C PRO A 166 21.72 -19.87 18.59
N GLU A 167 22.91 -19.44 19.02
CA GLU A 167 24.00 -20.36 19.33
C GLU A 167 23.48 -21.52 20.20
N VAL A 168 23.96 -22.71 19.83
CA VAL A 168 23.76 -24.04 20.43
C VAL A 168 23.66 -24.03 21.96
#